data_AF-Q2W6I5-F1
#
_entry.id   AF-Q2W6I5-F1
#
_cell.length_a   1.000
_cell.length_b   1.000
_cell.length_c   1.000
_cell.angle_alpha   90.00
_cell.angle_beta   90.00
_cell.angle_gamma   90.00
#
_symmetry.space_group_name_H-M   'P 1'
#
loop_
_entity.id
_entity.type
_entity.pdbx_description
1 polymer ?
#
loop_
_entity_poly.entity_id
_entity_poly.type
_entity_poly.pdbx_seq_one_letter_code
_entity_poly.pdbx_strand_id
1 'polypeptide(L)' 'MIAMKQADLAKAAGISLATLNNIERGVSDPKASTLAAIQRALEAAGVEFIERGVRLKP' A
#
# COMPACT_ATOMS: atom_id res chain seq x y z
N MET A 1 -4.45 8.47 -11.12
CA MET A 1 -4.98 7.25 -10.45
C MET A 1 -4.09 6.10 -10.86
N ILE A 2 -3.52 5.36 -9.90
CA ILE A 2 -2.86 4.08 -10.21
C ILE A 2 -4.00 3.12 -10.59
N ALA A 3 -3.91 2.44 -11.74
CA ALA A 3 -4.94 1.50 -12.19
C ALA A 3 -4.87 0.16 -11.42
N MET A 4 -4.66 0.19 -10.11
CA MET A 4 -4.49 -0.99 -9.24
C MET A 4 -5.70 -1.10 -8.31
N LYS A 5 -6.30 -2.29 -8.22
CA LYS A 5 -7.37 -2.54 -7.25
C LYS A 5 -6.77 -2.85 -5.88
N GLN A 6 -7.52 -2.60 -4.80
CA GLN A 6 -7.10 -2.96 -3.43
C GLN A 6 -6.74 -4.45 -3.29
N ALA A 7 -7.46 -5.34 -3.97
CA ALA A 7 -7.15 -6.76 -3.97
C ALA A 7 -5.76 -7.07 -4.55
N ASP A 8 -5.35 -6.33 -5.59
CA ASP A 8 -4.02 -6.47 -6.19
C ASP A 8 -2.95 -5.93 -5.23
N LEU A 9 -3.21 -4.80 -4.57
CA LEU A 9 -2.29 -4.23 -3.58
C LEU A 9 -2.10 -5.16 -2.39
N ALA A 10 -3.19 -5.71 -1.84
CA ALA A 10 -3.16 -6.66 -0.74
C ALA A 10 -2.33 -7.90 -1.11
N LYS A 11 -2.56 -8.45 -2.31
CA LYS A 11 -1.79 -9.58 -2.83
C LYS A 11 -0.30 -9.23 -2.97
N ALA A 12 0.03 -8.08 -3.55
CA ALA A 12 1.40 -7.63 -3.73
C ALA A 12 2.13 -7.37 -2.41
N ALA A 13 1.42 -6.87 -1.39
CA ALA A 13 1.93 -6.64 -0.04
C ALA A 13 1.94 -7.91 0.84
N GLY A 14 1.43 -9.05 0.34
CA GLY A 14 1.39 -10.31 1.08
C GLY A 14 0.45 -10.32 2.28
N ILE A 15 -0.64 -9.53 2.23
CA ILE A 15 -1.64 -9.43 3.28
C ILE A 15 -3.04 -9.77 2.75
N SER A 16 -3.98 -10.05 3.66
CA SER A 16 -5.37 -10.26 3.27
C SER A 16 -6.03 -8.92 2.85
N LEU A 17 -7.03 -8.98 1.98
CA LEU A 17 -7.84 -7.80 1.63
C LEU A 17 -8.53 -7.21 2.87
N ALA A 18 -8.98 -8.05 3.81
CA ALA A 18 -9.58 -7.58 5.06
C ALA A 18 -8.58 -6.80 5.93
N THR A 19 -7.32 -7.26 6.00
CA THR A 19 -6.24 -6.54 6.68
C THR A 19 -6.01 -5.17 6.05
N LEU A 20 -5.92 -5.10 4.72
CA LEU A 20 -5.74 -3.83 4.01
C LEU A 20 -6.92 -2.87 4.28
N ASN A 21 -8.16 -3.36 4.18
CA ASN A 21 -9.35 -2.56 4.45
C ASN A 21 -9.39 -1.99 5.88
N ASN A 22 -8.95 -2.77 6.87
CA ASN A 22 -8.89 -2.30 8.26
C ASN A 22 -7.83 -1.21 8.46
N ILE A 23 -6.69 -1.33 7.77
CA ILE A 23 -5.62 -0.33 7.79
C ILE A 23 -6.11 0.98 7.17
N GLU A 24 -6.73 0.93 5.99
CA GLU A 24 -7.24 2.11 5.29
C GLU A 24 -8.35 2.84 6.07
N ARG A 25 -9.15 2.08 6.82
CA ARG A 25 -10.19 2.63 7.70
C ARG A 25 -9.64 3.12 9.05
N GLY A 26 -8.35 2.94 9.33
CA GLY A 26 -7.73 3.31 10.61
C GLY A 26 -8.19 2.50 11.81
N VAL A 27 -8.72 1.29 11.59
CA VAL A 27 -9.28 0.42 12.65
C VAL A 27 -8.23 -0.51 13.25
N SER A 28 -7.03 -0.56 12.66
CA SER A 28 -5.90 -1.36 13.14
C SER A 28 -4.64 -0.51 13.25
N ASP A 29 -3.75 -0.88 14.17
CA ASP A 29 -2.36 -0.40 14.21
C ASP A 29 -1.45 -1.42 13.49
N PRO A 30 -1.11 -1.21 12.20
CA PRO A 30 -0.32 -2.15 11.44
C PRO A 30 1.13 -2.19 11.93
N LYS A 31 1.71 -3.39 11.96
CA LYS A 31 3.15 -3.56 12.21
C LYS A 31 3.97 -2.78 11.18
N ALA A 32 5.13 -2.29 11.60
CA ALA A 32 6.08 -1.63 10.70
C ALA A 32 6.42 -2.47 9.45
N SER A 33 6.51 -3.80 9.60
CA SER A 33 6.73 -4.72 8.47
C SER A 33 5.59 -4.74 7.47
N THR A 34 4.34 -4.62 7.93
CA THR A 34 3.14 -4.53 7.07
C THR A 34 3.14 -3.22 6.30
N LEU A 35 3.43 -2.10 6.96
CA LEU A 35 3.56 -0.79 6.31
C LEU A 35 4.66 -0.79 5.25
N ALA A 36 5.82 -1.36 5.56
CA ALA A 36 6.93 -1.50 4.62
C ALA A 36 6.57 -2.37 3.41
N ALA A 37 5.79 -3.44 3.59
CA ALA A 37 5.32 -4.29 2.50
C ALA A 37 4.33 -3.55 1.58
N ILE A 38 3.39 -2.79 2.15
CA ILE A 38 2.45 -1.95 1.41
C ILE A 38 3.20 -0.87 0.61
N GLN A 39 4.16 -0.19 1.24
CA GLN A 39 4.98 0.82 0.57
C GLN A 39 5.72 0.24 -0.65
N ARG A 40 6.42 -0.89 -0.48
CA ARG A 40 7.15 -1.54 -1.59
C ARG A 40 6.22 -1.97 -2.72
N ALA A 41 5.02 -2.47 -2.39
CA ALA A 41 4.03 -2.86 -3.39
C ALA A 41 3.56 -1.66 -4.22
N LEU A 42 3.31 -0.52 -3.57
CA LEU A 42 2.99 0.73 -4.25
C LEU A 42 4.16 1.23 -5.09
N GLU A 43 5.39 1.17 -4.58
CA GLU A 43 6.59 1.59 -5.31
C GLU A 43 6.86 0.77 -6.57
N ALA A 44 6.57 -0.54 -6.50
CA ALA A 44 6.61 -1.46 -7.64
C ALA A 44 5.50 -1.18 -8.65
N ALA A 45 4.35 -0.65 -8.21
CA ALA A 45 3.25 -0.20 -9.06
C ALA A 45 3.48 1.20 -9.67
N GLY A 46 4.70 1.76 -9.52
CA GLY A 46 5.06 3.05 -10.10
C GLY A 46 4.83 4.24 -9.17
N VAL A 47 4.54 4.03 -7.89
CA VAL A 47 4.51 5.11 -6.90
C VAL A 47 5.93 5.46 -6.46
N GLU A 48 6.15 6.70 -6.09
CA GLU A 48 7.34 7.15 -5.38
C GLU A 48 6.91 7.95 -4.16
N PHE A 49 7.40 7.56 -2.99
CA PHE A 49 7.19 8.31 -1.75
C PHE A 49 8.21 9.44 -1.68
N ILE A 50 7.71 10.65 -1.42
CA ILE A 50 8.50 11.87 -1.27
C ILE A 50 8.24 12.48 0.11
N GLU A 51 9.07 13.42 0.55
CA GLU A 51 9.06 13.98 1.91
C GLU A 51 7.66 14.38 2.42
N ARG A 52 6.77 14.87 1.52
CA ARG A 52 5.42 15.32 1.87
C ARG A 52 4.31 14.71 1.01
N GLY A 53 4.48 13.48 0.53
CA GLY A 53 3.42 12.79 -0.19
C GLY A 53 3.90 11.70 -1.13
N VAL A 54 3.19 11.54 -2.24
CA VAL A 54 3.48 10.54 -3.26
C VAL A 54 3.36 11.12 -4.66
N ARG A 55 4.17 10.63 -5.60
CA ARG A 55 4.04 10.91 -7.04
C ARG A 55 4.03 9.61 -7.83
N LEU A 56 3.54 9.67 -9.07
CA LEU A 56 3.71 8.57 -10.04
C LEU A 56 5.03 8.77 -10.77
N LYS A 57 5.79 7.69 -10.88
CA LYS A 57 6.97 7.61 -11.75
C LYS A 57 6.51 7.80 -13.21
N PRO A 58 7.33 8.49 -14.03
CA PRO A 58 7.05 8.69 -15.45
C PRO A 58 7.00 7.38 -16.23
#